data_AF-A0A917JAT6-F1
#
_entry.id   AF-A0A917JAT6-F1
#
_cell.length_a   1.000
_cell.length_b   1.000
_cell.length_c   1.000
_cell.angle_alpha   90.00
_cell.angle_beta   90.00
_cell.angle_gamma   90.00
#
_symmetry.space_group_name_H-M   'P 1'
#
loop_
_entity.id
_entity.type
_entity.pdbx_description
1 polymer ?
#
loop_
_entity_poly.entity_id
_entity_poly.type
_entity_poly.pdbx_seq_one_letter_code
_entity_poly.pdbx_strand_id
1 'polypeptide(L)'
;MPDSNSFQEDFKFYHLDSLLVVKVNQLYSSKQAAKDDDYQKNLVIRNLDEDVFSIVPGIKSLMTAGKVTSITLRTAHGNDFLRFNGGRLDGKFVSKKGEKTIIEGFYKKGIEDSIWTFGDTSSALVTKVKFINGERTQIQQFKDDKLVSSNTINTRTDTIRNKGIQIGVLILCMISMVFLLVKNYLSTLHKKLQIKLGFKWLLCLVLPVVVWIFQLIITLLLGDNHHDIFEMVAIFFLLYISTCPLFFIIVFLIRLSKQIDIIWYCLSFALAFNVWKAYGEFLMLSI
;
A
#
# COMPACT_ATOMS: atom_id res chain seq x y z
N MET A 1 -3.16 -18.35 -30.37
CA MET A 1 -3.14 -16.95 -30.81
C MET A 1 -4.37 -16.28 -30.22
N PRO A 2 -4.26 -15.14 -29.52
CA PRO A 2 -5.45 -14.41 -29.11
C PRO A 2 -6.11 -13.83 -30.38
N ASP A 3 -7.42 -13.99 -30.49
CA ASP A 3 -8.23 -13.52 -31.63
C ASP A 3 -8.19 -12.00 -31.73
N SER A 4 -8.10 -11.48 -32.96
CA SER A 4 -7.89 -10.06 -33.30
C SER A 4 -8.95 -9.06 -32.78
N ASN A 5 -10.01 -9.55 -32.14
CA ASN A 5 -11.06 -8.73 -31.54
C ASN A 5 -10.81 -8.40 -30.06
N SER A 6 -9.83 -9.01 -29.39
CA SER A 6 -9.55 -8.74 -27.96
C SER A 6 -8.87 -7.40 -27.69
N PHE A 7 -8.31 -6.74 -28.71
CA PHE A 7 -7.53 -5.50 -28.52
C PHE A 7 -8.36 -4.22 -28.44
N GLN A 8 -9.64 -4.24 -28.88
CA GLN A 8 -10.44 -3.02 -28.98
C GLN A 8 -10.86 -2.43 -27.63
N GLU A 9 -10.99 -3.26 -26.59
CA GLU A 9 -11.30 -2.78 -25.24
C GLU A 9 -10.05 -2.21 -24.56
N ASP A 10 -8.90 -2.85 -24.77
CA ASP A 10 -7.63 -2.51 -24.11
C ASP A 10 -6.91 -1.31 -24.75
N PHE A 11 -7.00 -1.15 -26.08
CA PHE A 11 -6.28 -0.12 -26.83
C PHE A 11 -7.17 0.75 -27.71
N LYS A 12 -6.79 2.02 -27.85
CA LYS A 12 -7.33 2.96 -28.84
C LYS A 12 -6.21 3.53 -29.70
N PHE A 13 -6.38 3.46 -31.01
CA PHE A 13 -5.35 3.84 -31.97
C PHE A 13 -5.69 5.16 -32.65
N TYR A 14 -4.72 6.08 -32.74
CA TYR A 14 -4.82 7.32 -33.50
C TYR A 14 -3.69 7.36 -34.52
N HIS A 15 -4.05 7.27 -35.80
CA HIS A 15 -3.11 7.35 -36.92
C HIS A 15 -2.90 8.81 -37.30
N LEU A 16 -1.64 9.27 -37.26
CA LEU A 16 -1.22 10.63 -37.58
C LEU A 16 -0.07 10.57 -38.59
N ASP A 17 -0.40 10.58 -39.88
CA ASP A 17 0.54 10.45 -41.00
C ASP A 17 1.52 9.27 -40.86
N SER A 18 2.72 9.53 -40.30
CA SER A 18 3.78 8.54 -40.07
C SER A 18 3.86 8.02 -38.63
N LEU A 19 3.01 8.54 -37.74
CA LEU A 19 2.97 8.23 -36.31
C LEU A 19 1.72 7.43 -35.97
N LEU A 20 1.90 6.40 -35.15
CA LEU A 20 0.81 5.71 -34.47
C LEU A 20 0.85 6.12 -32.99
N VAL A 21 -0.26 6.68 -32.52
CA VAL A 21 -0.44 7.01 -31.10
C VAL A 21 -1.38 5.98 -30.50
N VAL A 22 -0.92 5.30 -29.46
CA VAL A 22 -1.69 4.25 -28.77
C VAL A 22 -2.12 4.79 -27.42
N LYS A 23 -3.44 4.87 -27.20
CA LYS A 23 -4.02 5.06 -25.88
C LYS A 23 -4.29 3.69 -25.28
N VAL A 24 -3.67 3.41 -24.15
CA VAL A 24 -3.91 2.20 -23.36
C VAL A 24 -5.03 2.50 -22.37
N ASN A 25 -6.17 1.82 -22.52
CA ASN A 25 -7.33 2.02 -21.66
C ASN A 25 -7.21 1.21 -20.36
N GLN A 26 -6.63 0.02 -20.42
CA GLN A 26 -6.45 -0.88 -19.28
C GLN A 26 -5.12 -1.62 -19.37
N LEU A 27 -4.50 -1.85 -18.20
CA LEU A 27 -3.33 -2.70 -18.03
C LEU A 27 -3.58 -3.61 -16.84
N TYR A 28 -3.47 -4.92 -17.06
CA TYR A 28 -3.55 -5.90 -16.00
C TYR A 28 -2.21 -6.00 -15.26
N SER A 29 -2.24 -5.93 -13.94
CA SER A 29 -1.11 -6.25 -13.08
C SER A 29 -1.44 -7.49 -12.26
N SER A 30 -0.53 -8.46 -12.25
CA SER A 30 -0.65 -9.66 -11.42
C SER A 30 -0.29 -9.42 -9.96
N LYS A 31 0.27 -8.24 -9.62
CA LYS A 31 0.64 -7.87 -8.26
C LYS A 31 -0.54 -7.15 -7.58
N GLN A 32 -0.93 -7.65 -6.42
CA GLN A 32 -1.91 -6.98 -5.55
C GLN A 32 -1.35 -5.61 -5.17
N ALA A 33 -2.05 -4.54 -5.55
CA ALA A 33 -1.63 -3.19 -5.19
C ALA A 33 -1.61 -3.06 -3.66
N ALA A 34 -0.52 -2.52 -3.10
CA ALA A 34 -0.60 -2.06 -1.73
C ALA A 34 -1.60 -0.90 -1.68
N LYS A 35 -2.14 -0.61 -0.50
CA LYS A 35 -3.13 0.45 -0.35
C LYS A 35 -2.54 1.80 -0.79
N ASP A 36 -3.29 2.55 -1.61
CA ASP A 36 -2.88 3.85 -2.18
C ASP A 36 -1.54 3.80 -2.96
N ASP A 37 -1.21 2.63 -3.52
CA ASP A 37 0.08 2.37 -4.16
C ASP A 37 0.10 2.82 -5.63
N ASP A 38 0.26 4.14 -5.81
CA ASP A 38 0.59 4.71 -7.12
C ASP A 38 1.99 4.28 -7.61
N TYR A 39 2.83 3.71 -6.75
CA TYR A 39 4.15 3.21 -7.12
C TYR A 39 4.04 1.94 -7.98
N GLN A 40 3.18 0.97 -7.65
CA GLN A 40 3.02 -0.24 -8.48
C GLN A 40 2.46 0.10 -9.86
N LYS A 41 1.57 1.09 -9.94
CA LYS A 41 1.15 1.67 -11.24
C LYS A 41 2.36 2.12 -12.04
N ASN A 42 3.25 2.90 -11.42
CA ASN A 42 4.46 3.41 -12.09
C ASN A 42 5.43 2.30 -12.52
N LEU A 43 5.49 1.19 -11.75
CA LEU A 43 6.28 0.02 -12.11
C LEU A 43 5.71 -0.70 -13.35
N VAL A 44 4.40 -0.87 -13.41
CA VAL A 44 3.70 -1.54 -14.53
C VAL A 44 3.87 -0.75 -15.83
N ILE A 45 3.77 0.59 -15.77
CA ILE A 45 3.92 1.42 -16.97
C ILE A 45 5.39 1.69 -17.35
N ARG A 46 6.35 1.14 -16.59
CA ARG A 46 7.77 1.42 -16.77
C ARG A 46 8.29 0.99 -18.13
N ASN A 47 7.77 -0.06 -18.75
CA ASN A 47 8.21 -0.55 -20.07
C ASN A 47 7.06 -0.54 -21.10
N LEU A 48 6.04 0.30 -20.87
CA LEU A 48 4.79 0.26 -21.61
C LEU A 48 4.97 0.44 -23.12
N ASP A 49 5.92 1.26 -23.56
CA ASP A 49 6.23 1.46 -24.97
C ASP A 49 6.79 0.19 -25.63
N GLU A 50 7.72 -0.50 -24.98
CA GLU A 50 8.27 -1.77 -25.43
C GLU A 50 7.20 -2.88 -25.44
N ASP A 51 6.39 -2.94 -24.38
CA ASP A 51 5.31 -3.93 -24.26
C ASP A 51 4.27 -3.74 -25.36
N VAL A 52 3.82 -2.50 -25.59
CA VAL A 52 2.88 -2.16 -26.67
C VAL A 52 3.47 -2.46 -28.04
N PHE A 53 4.76 -2.18 -28.26
CA PHE A 53 5.44 -2.50 -29.52
C PHE A 53 5.45 -4.01 -29.82
N SER A 54 5.64 -4.83 -28.79
CA SER A 54 5.65 -6.30 -28.95
C SER A 54 4.28 -6.89 -29.27
N ILE A 55 3.21 -6.24 -28.83
CA ILE A 55 1.83 -6.73 -28.91
C ILE A 55 1.10 -6.19 -30.14
N VAL A 56 1.32 -4.94 -30.50
CA VAL A 56 0.58 -4.27 -31.59
C VAL A 56 1.25 -4.54 -32.94
N PRO A 57 0.63 -5.31 -33.84
CA PRO A 57 1.22 -5.62 -35.14
C PRO A 57 1.27 -4.37 -36.04
N GLY A 58 2.30 -4.30 -36.90
CA GLY A 58 2.44 -3.26 -37.92
C GLY A 58 3.19 -2.00 -37.48
N ILE A 59 3.66 -1.92 -36.23
CA ILE A 59 4.58 -0.87 -35.80
C ILE A 59 5.98 -1.16 -36.37
N LYS A 60 6.51 -0.28 -37.22
CA LYS A 60 7.82 -0.47 -37.87
C LYS A 60 8.99 -0.30 -36.91
N SER A 61 8.91 0.69 -36.03
CA SER A 61 9.94 0.97 -35.04
C SER A 61 9.39 1.84 -33.91
N LEU A 62 9.99 1.72 -32.73
CA LEU A 62 9.77 2.67 -31.64
C LEU A 62 10.34 4.05 -31.99
N MET A 63 9.71 5.08 -31.43
CA MET A 63 10.22 6.45 -31.50
C MET A 63 11.53 6.55 -30.70
N THR A 64 12.59 7.02 -31.34
CA THR A 64 13.91 7.17 -30.70
C THR A 64 13.85 8.15 -29.53
N ALA A 65 14.44 7.77 -28.40
CA ALA A 65 14.57 8.66 -27.24
C ALA A 65 15.27 9.98 -27.62
N GLY A 66 14.83 11.10 -27.03
CA GLY A 66 15.32 12.45 -27.33
C GLY A 66 14.57 13.16 -28.45
N LYS A 67 13.81 12.45 -29.29
CA LYS A 67 12.95 13.06 -30.30
C LYS A 67 11.68 13.60 -29.65
N VAL A 68 11.57 14.92 -29.56
CA VAL A 68 10.38 15.59 -29.01
C VAL A 68 9.32 15.75 -30.08
N THR A 69 8.10 15.28 -29.80
CA THR A 69 6.92 15.50 -30.66
C THR A 69 5.80 16.10 -29.85
N SER A 70 4.92 16.86 -30.51
CA SER A 70 3.72 17.41 -29.89
C SER A 70 2.53 17.12 -30.79
N ILE A 71 1.49 16.55 -30.20
CA ILE A 71 0.30 16.13 -30.92
C ILE A 71 -0.93 16.69 -30.23
N THR A 72 -1.97 16.95 -31.01
CA THR A 72 -3.30 17.27 -30.48
C THR A 72 -4.23 16.12 -30.83
N LEU A 73 -4.77 15.46 -29.81
CA LEU A 73 -5.77 14.42 -29.98
C LEU A 73 -7.16 14.99 -29.73
N ARG A 74 -8.07 14.75 -30.68
CA ARG A 74 -9.49 15.06 -30.51
C ARG A 74 -10.16 13.88 -29.83
N THR A 75 -10.67 14.09 -28.63
CA THR A 75 -11.40 13.08 -27.84
C THR A 75 -12.87 13.48 -27.70
N ALA A 76 -13.70 12.57 -27.21
CA ALA A 76 -15.11 12.86 -26.91
C ALA A 76 -15.27 13.97 -25.85
N HIS A 77 -14.24 14.23 -25.04
CA HIS A 77 -14.28 15.20 -23.95
C HIS A 77 -13.65 16.55 -24.32
N GLY A 78 -12.92 16.64 -25.42
CA GLY A 78 -12.23 17.85 -25.84
C GLY A 78 -10.97 17.60 -26.69
N ASN A 79 -10.06 18.56 -26.64
CA ASN A 79 -8.76 18.49 -27.30
C ASN A 79 -7.67 18.28 -26.26
N ASP A 80 -6.91 17.20 -26.40
CA ASP A 80 -5.78 16.87 -25.55
C ASP A 80 -4.49 17.24 -26.26
N PHE A 81 -3.74 18.16 -25.69
CA PHE A 81 -2.44 18.61 -26.14
C PHE A 81 -1.37 17.81 -25.40
N LEU A 82 -0.71 16.93 -26.14
CA LEU A 82 0.24 15.96 -25.62
C LEU A 82 1.63 16.29 -26.14
N ARG A 83 2.62 16.23 -25.25
CA ARG A 83 4.03 16.30 -25.61
C ARG A 83 4.70 14.98 -25.29
N PHE A 84 5.48 14.48 -26.24
CA PHE A 84 6.24 13.24 -26.11
C PHE A 84 7.73 13.51 -26.23
N ASN A 85 8.52 12.64 -25.62
CA ASN A 85 9.96 12.50 -25.82
C ASN A 85 10.26 11.02 -26.08
N GLY A 86 10.61 10.69 -27.33
CA GLY A 86 10.58 9.30 -27.80
C GLY A 86 9.15 8.75 -27.81
N GLY A 87 8.95 7.57 -27.24
CA GLY A 87 7.64 6.90 -27.16
C GLY A 87 6.74 7.35 -25.99
N ARG A 88 7.19 8.25 -25.12
CA ARG A 88 6.51 8.53 -23.84
C ARG A 88 6.11 9.98 -23.67
N LEU A 89 5.02 10.21 -22.92
CA LEU A 89 4.60 11.54 -22.52
C LEU A 89 5.67 12.20 -21.66
N ASP A 90 6.12 13.39 -22.06
CA ASP A 90 7.18 14.11 -21.38
C ASP A 90 7.02 15.60 -21.63
N GLY A 91 6.70 16.34 -20.57
CA GLY A 91 6.36 17.74 -20.62
C GLY A 91 4.90 18.05 -20.27
N LYS A 92 4.49 19.25 -20.65
CA LYS A 92 3.17 19.80 -20.32
C LYS A 92 2.05 19.02 -21.02
N PHE A 93 1.03 18.68 -20.25
CA PHE A 93 -0.25 18.14 -20.70
C PHE A 93 -1.34 19.19 -20.49
N VAL A 94 -2.19 19.39 -21.50
CA VAL A 94 -3.35 20.27 -21.40
C VAL A 94 -4.54 19.59 -22.07
N SER A 95 -5.67 19.51 -21.38
CA SER A 95 -6.95 19.14 -21.98
C SER A 95 -7.89 20.33 -21.99
N LYS A 96 -8.47 20.64 -23.15
CA LYS A 96 -9.41 21.76 -23.32
C LYS A 96 -10.77 21.27 -23.81
N LYS A 97 -11.84 21.82 -23.23
CA LYS A 97 -13.22 21.66 -23.73
C LYS A 97 -13.70 23.02 -24.25
N GLY A 98 -13.72 23.17 -25.58
CA GLY A 98 -13.82 24.49 -26.21
C GLY A 98 -12.58 25.33 -25.89
N GLU A 99 -12.76 26.58 -25.48
CA GLU A 99 -11.67 27.48 -25.07
C GLU A 99 -11.19 27.28 -23.62
N LYS A 100 -11.92 26.51 -22.81
CA LYS A 100 -11.62 26.33 -21.38
C LYS A 100 -10.69 25.13 -21.15
N THR A 101 -9.62 25.35 -20.38
CA THR A 101 -8.76 24.27 -19.88
C THR A 101 -9.47 23.53 -18.75
N ILE A 102 -9.63 22.22 -18.90
CA ILE A 102 -10.25 21.33 -17.91
C ILE A 102 -9.22 20.49 -17.16
N ILE A 103 -8.08 20.21 -17.78
CA ILE A 103 -6.98 19.49 -17.13
C ILE A 103 -5.68 20.15 -17.54
N GLU A 104 -4.80 20.39 -16.58
CA GLU A 104 -3.44 20.85 -16.82
C GLU A 104 -2.49 20.12 -15.89
N GLY A 105 -1.37 19.66 -16.42
CA GLY A 105 -0.36 18.97 -15.64
C GLY A 105 0.94 18.82 -16.40
N PHE A 106 1.86 18.08 -15.82
CA PHE A 106 3.15 17.78 -16.40
C PHE A 106 3.50 16.31 -16.18
N TYR A 107 3.87 15.66 -17.27
CA TYR A 107 4.44 14.32 -17.28
C TYR A 107 5.97 14.41 -17.33
N LYS A 108 6.63 13.45 -16.71
CA LYS A 108 8.07 13.23 -16.83
C LYS A 108 8.30 11.78 -17.19
N LYS A 109 8.79 11.50 -18.39
CA LYS A 109 9.01 10.11 -18.88
C LYS A 109 7.81 9.16 -18.71
N GLY A 110 6.60 9.67 -18.87
CA GLY A 110 5.35 8.91 -18.83
C GLY A 110 4.65 8.87 -17.48
N ILE A 111 5.24 9.42 -16.42
CA ILE A 111 4.64 9.49 -15.07
C ILE A 111 4.25 10.91 -14.70
N GLU A 112 3.19 11.06 -13.90
CA GLU A 112 2.78 12.36 -13.38
C GLU A 112 3.83 12.91 -12.40
N ASP A 113 4.42 14.08 -12.66
CA ASP A 113 5.47 14.64 -11.77
C ASP A 113 5.29 16.16 -11.58
N SER A 114 4.10 16.55 -11.10
CA SER A 114 3.73 17.96 -10.88
C SER A 114 2.40 18.10 -10.15
N ILE A 115 1.96 19.35 -9.99
CA ILE A 115 0.58 19.66 -9.59
C ILE A 115 -0.31 19.58 -10.84
N TRP A 116 -1.25 18.64 -10.79
CA TRP A 116 -2.30 18.48 -11.77
C TRP A 116 -3.53 19.25 -11.34
N THR A 117 -4.04 20.09 -12.23
CA THR A 117 -5.23 20.91 -11.98
C THR A 117 -6.37 20.38 -12.82
N PHE A 118 -7.48 20.05 -12.16
CA PHE A 118 -8.72 19.59 -12.76
C PHE A 118 -9.79 20.65 -12.51
N GLY A 119 -10.25 21.28 -13.58
CA GLY A 119 -11.34 22.25 -13.57
C GLY A 119 -12.63 21.61 -14.03
N ASP A 120 -13.70 21.83 -13.27
CA ASP A 120 -15.04 21.49 -13.72
C ASP A 120 -15.58 22.58 -14.67
N THR A 121 -16.16 22.19 -15.80
CA THR A 121 -16.80 23.16 -16.70
C THR A 121 -18.13 23.69 -16.18
N SER A 122 -18.77 22.97 -15.26
CA SER A 122 -20.11 23.25 -14.75
C SER A 122 -20.12 23.96 -13.38
N SER A 123 -18.99 23.97 -12.67
CA SER A 123 -18.85 24.61 -11.36
C SER A 123 -17.52 25.36 -11.25
N ALA A 124 -17.42 26.29 -10.29
CA ALA A 124 -16.16 26.95 -9.95
C ALA A 124 -15.24 26.05 -9.09
N LEU A 125 -15.49 24.74 -9.07
CA LEU A 125 -14.69 23.77 -8.34
C LEU A 125 -13.42 23.44 -9.13
N VAL A 126 -12.28 23.59 -8.48
CA VAL A 126 -10.97 23.23 -9.00
C VAL A 126 -10.31 22.25 -8.05
N THR A 127 -9.99 21.06 -8.54
CA THR A 127 -9.24 20.06 -7.77
C THR A 127 -7.78 20.11 -8.21
N LYS A 128 -6.87 20.35 -7.26
CA LYS A 128 -5.43 20.26 -7.48
C LYS A 128 -4.89 18.99 -6.83
N VAL A 129 -4.23 18.15 -7.61
CA VAL A 129 -3.61 16.91 -7.14
C VAL A 129 -2.11 17.04 -7.34
N LYS A 130 -1.35 16.95 -6.25
CA LYS A 130 0.11 16.99 -6.29
C LYS A 130 0.66 15.57 -6.45
N PHE A 131 1.43 15.37 -7.50
CA PHE A 131 2.20 14.15 -7.72
C PHE A 131 3.69 14.42 -7.51
N ILE A 132 4.38 13.46 -6.89
CA ILE A 132 5.84 13.43 -6.78
C ILE A 132 6.28 12.06 -7.26
N ASN A 133 7.10 12.00 -8.32
CA ASN A 133 7.55 10.75 -8.93
C ASN A 133 6.40 9.78 -9.27
N GLY A 134 5.26 10.31 -9.74
CA GLY A 134 4.09 9.51 -10.12
C GLY A 134 3.17 9.10 -8.96
N GLU A 135 3.53 9.40 -7.71
CA GLU A 135 2.72 9.13 -6.52
C GLU A 135 1.93 10.36 -6.07
N ARG A 136 0.63 10.20 -5.77
CA ARG A 136 -0.19 11.26 -5.20
C ARG A 136 0.26 11.54 -3.77
N THR A 137 0.49 12.81 -3.49
CA THR A 137 0.94 13.30 -2.17
C THR A 137 -0.08 14.22 -1.52
N GLN A 138 -0.88 14.92 -2.32
CA GLN A 138 -1.87 15.87 -1.81
C GLN A 138 -3.03 16.04 -2.78
N ILE A 139 -4.23 16.14 -2.25
CA ILE A 139 -5.44 16.52 -2.99
C ILE A 139 -6.03 17.75 -2.30
N GLN A 140 -6.16 18.84 -3.04
CA GLN A 140 -6.76 20.08 -2.59
C GLN A 140 -7.96 20.41 -3.46
N GLN A 141 -9.08 20.78 -2.85
CA GLN A 141 -10.25 21.26 -3.57
C GLN A 141 -10.45 22.74 -3.27
N PHE A 142 -10.61 23.53 -4.32
CA PHE A 142 -10.86 24.96 -4.28
C PHE A 142 -12.23 25.24 -4.86
N LYS A 143 -12.98 26.16 -4.25
CA LYS A 143 -14.23 26.70 -4.78
C LYS A 143 -14.14 28.22 -4.71
N ASP A 144 -14.31 28.90 -5.85
CA ASP A 144 -14.17 30.36 -5.95
C ASP A 144 -12.82 30.84 -5.37
N ASP A 145 -11.74 30.14 -5.75
CA ASP A 145 -10.35 30.33 -5.27
C ASP A 145 -10.13 30.14 -3.76
N LYS A 146 -11.13 29.68 -3.01
CA LYS A 146 -11.00 29.35 -1.58
C LYS A 146 -10.80 27.86 -1.39
N LEU A 147 -9.83 27.49 -0.55
CA LEU A 147 -9.58 26.10 -0.18
C LEU A 147 -10.78 25.56 0.64
N VAL A 148 -11.41 24.50 0.16
CA VAL A 148 -12.54 23.81 0.81
C VAL A 148 -12.06 22.56 1.54
N SER A 149 -11.17 21.80 0.92
CA SER A 149 -10.61 20.58 1.51
C SER A 149 -9.15 20.40 1.11
N SER A 150 -8.36 19.78 1.99
CA SER A 150 -6.98 19.40 1.72
C SER A 150 -6.68 18.10 2.42
N ASN A 151 -6.45 17.05 1.65
CA ASN A 151 -6.06 15.73 2.14
C ASN A 151 -4.63 15.42 1.70
N THR A 152 -3.80 15.01 2.66
CA THR A 152 -2.44 14.54 2.39
C THR A 152 -2.46 13.02 2.30
N ILE A 153 -1.73 12.47 1.33
CA ILE A 153 -1.61 11.03 1.09
C ILE A 153 -0.15 10.65 1.38
N ASN A 154 0.05 9.57 2.14
CA ASN A 154 1.39 9.07 2.43
C ASN A 154 1.98 8.39 1.20
N THR A 155 3.19 8.77 0.81
CA THR A 155 3.94 8.07 -0.24
C THR A 155 4.40 6.68 0.23
N ARG A 156 4.88 5.84 -0.70
CA ARG A 156 5.54 4.58 -0.36
C ARG A 156 6.74 4.82 0.57
N THR A 157 7.54 5.85 0.31
CA THR A 157 8.68 6.21 1.17
C THR A 157 8.23 6.61 2.58
N ASP A 158 7.17 7.41 2.71
CA ASP A 158 6.61 7.77 4.01
C ASP A 158 6.07 6.55 4.75
N THR A 159 5.42 5.64 4.02
CA THR A 159 4.86 4.40 4.57
C THR A 159 5.96 3.47 5.07
N ILE A 160 7.04 3.27 4.29
CA ILE A 160 8.23 2.51 4.70
C ILE A 160 8.83 3.10 5.98
N ARG A 161 9.02 4.43 6.02
CA ARG A 161 9.57 5.12 7.21
C ARG A 161 8.68 4.91 8.43
N ASN A 162 7.37 5.11 8.29
CA ASN A 162 6.41 4.97 9.38
C ASN A 162 6.35 3.52 9.90
N LYS A 163 6.34 2.53 9.00
CA LYS A 163 6.40 1.10 9.37
C LYS A 163 7.72 0.75 10.06
N GLY A 164 8.84 1.32 9.62
CA GLY A 164 10.14 1.17 10.30
C GLY A 164 10.13 1.69 11.74
N ILE A 165 9.56 2.89 11.95
CA ILE A 165 9.38 3.47 13.30
C ILE A 165 8.47 2.58 14.16
N GLN A 166 7.35 2.11 13.60
CA GLN A 166 6.41 1.21 14.27
C GLN A 166 7.09 -0.09 14.74
N ILE A 167 7.90 -0.72 13.88
CA ILE A 167 8.68 -1.91 14.25
C ILE A 167 9.65 -1.58 15.40
N GLY A 168 10.35 -0.45 15.33
CA GLY A 168 11.25 0.00 16.39
C GLY A 168 10.55 0.14 17.75
N VAL A 169 9.37 0.75 17.77
CA VAL A 169 8.55 0.89 19.00
C VAL A 169 8.12 -0.48 19.53
N LEU A 170 7.63 -1.38 18.66
CA LEU A 170 7.21 -2.72 19.06
C LEU A 170 8.36 -3.55 19.66
N ILE A 171 9.57 -3.47 19.07
CA ILE A 171 10.77 -4.12 19.61
C ILE A 171 11.13 -3.55 20.98
N LEU A 172 11.08 -2.23 21.17
CA LEU A 172 11.35 -1.60 22.46
C LEU A 172 10.37 -2.08 23.54
N CYS A 173 9.07 -2.19 23.20
CA CYS A 173 8.06 -2.76 24.08
C CYS A 173 8.38 -4.21 24.41
N MET A 174 8.76 -5.03 23.43
CA MET A 174 9.11 -6.44 23.65
C MET A 174 10.33 -6.59 24.57
N ILE A 175 11.39 -5.79 24.38
CA ILE A 175 12.56 -5.80 25.27
C ILE A 175 12.16 -5.45 26.70
N SER A 176 11.31 -4.43 26.87
CA SER A 176 10.80 -4.01 28.18
C SER A 176 10.03 -5.14 28.87
N MET A 177 9.22 -5.87 28.10
CA MET A 177 8.45 -7.02 28.56
C MET A 177 9.31 -8.19 29.01
N VAL A 178 10.34 -8.54 28.22
CA VAL A 178 11.31 -9.58 28.58
C VAL A 178 12.06 -9.19 29.85
N PHE A 179 12.49 -7.93 29.96
CA PHE A 179 13.16 -7.43 31.17
C PHE A 179 12.27 -7.55 32.41
N LEU A 180 10.98 -7.20 32.33
CA LEU A 180 10.03 -7.36 33.42
C LEU A 180 9.83 -8.83 33.81
N LEU A 181 9.72 -9.73 32.83
CA LEU A 181 9.61 -11.17 33.07
C LEU A 181 10.86 -11.73 33.78
N VAL A 182 12.06 -11.38 33.31
CA VAL A 182 13.33 -11.82 33.92
C VAL A 182 13.47 -11.27 35.33
N LYS A 183 13.22 -9.97 35.54
CA LYS A 183 13.26 -9.35 36.86
C LYS A 183 12.28 -10.04 37.82
N ASN A 184 11.08 -10.34 37.35
CA ASN A 184 10.07 -10.97 38.19
C ASN A 184 10.44 -12.41 38.55
N TYR A 185 10.95 -13.17 37.58
CA TYR A 185 11.45 -14.54 37.78
C TYR A 185 12.58 -14.58 38.83
N LEU A 186 13.59 -13.70 38.69
CA LEU A 186 14.70 -13.61 39.64
C LEU A 186 14.25 -13.22 41.05
N SER A 187 13.30 -12.29 41.17
CA SER A 187 12.80 -11.82 42.47
C SER A 187 11.97 -12.85 43.26
N THR A 188 11.52 -13.92 42.60
CA THR A 188 10.48 -14.82 43.14
C THR A 188 10.91 -16.29 43.13
N LEU A 189 12.23 -16.55 43.08
CA LEU A 189 12.85 -17.87 42.88
C LEU A 189 12.35 -18.99 43.84
N HIS A 190 11.71 -18.64 44.95
CA HIS A 190 11.25 -19.57 45.98
C HIS A 190 9.72 -19.66 46.16
N LYS A 191 8.91 -18.83 45.47
CA LYS A 191 7.44 -18.91 45.55
C LYS A 191 6.87 -19.49 44.26
N LYS A 192 6.25 -20.66 44.35
CA LYS A 192 5.57 -21.31 43.22
C LYS A 192 4.08 -21.00 43.29
N LEU A 193 3.50 -20.59 42.17
CA LEU A 193 2.06 -20.48 42.04
C LEU A 193 1.46 -21.89 41.97
N GLN A 194 0.71 -22.29 43.01
CA GLN A 194 0.00 -23.57 43.02
C GLN A 194 -1.30 -23.44 42.24
N ILE A 195 -1.30 -23.94 40.99
CA ILE A 195 -2.49 -24.00 40.14
C ILE A 195 -2.97 -25.45 40.06
N LYS A 196 -4.26 -25.69 40.30
CA LYS A 196 -4.89 -27.01 40.15
C LYS A 196 -4.77 -27.50 38.69
N LEU A 197 -4.58 -28.80 38.52
CA LEU A 197 -4.31 -29.41 37.20
C LEU A 197 -5.40 -29.07 36.15
N GLY A 198 -6.69 -29.18 36.51
CA GLY A 198 -7.78 -28.83 35.59
C GLY A 198 -7.76 -27.36 35.14
N PHE A 199 -7.32 -26.46 36.02
CA PHE A 199 -7.20 -25.04 35.69
C PHE A 199 -5.98 -24.75 34.78
N LYS A 200 -4.92 -25.57 34.86
CA LYS A 200 -3.79 -25.49 33.92
C LYS A 200 -4.22 -25.81 32.49
N TRP A 201 -5.02 -26.86 32.30
CA TRP A 201 -5.58 -27.22 31.00
C TRP A 201 -6.49 -26.12 30.45
N LEU A 202 -7.38 -25.59 31.28
CA LEU A 202 -8.25 -24.49 30.90
C LEU A 202 -7.45 -23.25 30.47
N LEU A 203 -6.41 -22.89 31.22
CA LEU A 203 -5.52 -21.77 30.88
C LEU A 203 -4.87 -21.97 29.50
N CYS A 204 -4.32 -23.14 29.20
CA CYS A 204 -3.68 -23.37 27.90
C CYS A 204 -4.64 -23.19 26.70
N LEU A 205 -5.94 -23.47 26.88
CA LEU A 205 -6.95 -23.28 25.83
C LEU A 205 -7.44 -21.84 25.72
N VAL A 206 -7.57 -21.13 26.85
CA VAL A 206 -8.12 -19.77 26.88
C VAL A 206 -7.06 -18.70 26.54
N LEU A 207 -5.80 -18.90 26.95
CA LEU A 207 -4.75 -17.89 26.78
C LEU A 207 -4.44 -17.53 25.31
N PRO A 208 -4.46 -18.45 24.34
CA PRO A 208 -4.36 -18.10 22.92
C PRO A 208 -5.41 -17.07 22.45
N VAL A 209 -6.64 -17.16 22.98
CA VAL A 209 -7.70 -16.18 22.68
C VAL A 209 -7.34 -14.81 23.25
N VAL A 210 -6.76 -14.78 24.47
CA VAL A 210 -6.28 -13.53 25.08
C VAL A 210 -5.13 -12.91 24.29
N VAL A 211 -4.21 -13.73 23.75
CA VAL A 211 -3.15 -13.25 22.85
C VAL A 211 -3.74 -12.60 21.61
N TRP A 212 -4.74 -13.23 20.99
CA TRP A 212 -5.44 -12.67 19.84
C TRP A 212 -6.12 -11.34 20.16
N ILE A 213 -6.79 -11.21 21.31
CA ILE A 213 -7.38 -9.94 21.76
C ILE A 213 -6.31 -8.86 21.90
N PHE A 214 -5.18 -9.16 22.55
CA PHE A 214 -4.08 -8.20 22.66
C PHE A 214 -3.51 -7.83 21.29
N GLN A 215 -3.36 -8.79 20.39
CA GLN A 215 -2.92 -8.52 19.02
C GLN A 215 -3.87 -7.55 18.33
N LEU A 216 -5.19 -7.78 18.42
CA LEU A 216 -6.21 -6.91 17.84
C LEU A 216 -6.14 -5.49 18.42
N ILE A 217 -6.00 -5.35 19.74
CA ILE A 217 -5.83 -4.05 20.39
C ILE A 217 -4.58 -3.33 19.87
N ILE A 218 -3.44 -4.02 19.77
CA ILE A 218 -2.19 -3.46 19.24
C ILE A 218 -2.38 -3.00 17.79
N THR A 219 -3.00 -3.83 16.96
CA THR A 219 -3.26 -3.50 15.54
C THR A 219 -4.16 -2.27 15.39
N LEU A 220 -5.22 -2.17 16.20
CA LEU A 220 -6.09 -0.99 16.22
C LEU A 220 -5.34 0.29 16.67
N LEU A 221 -4.49 0.18 17.70
CA LEU A 221 -3.69 1.30 18.19
C LEU A 221 -2.68 1.79 17.14
N LEU A 222 -2.21 0.90 16.28
CA LEU A 222 -1.29 1.22 15.19
C LEU A 222 -2.01 1.75 13.95
N GLY A 223 -3.35 1.87 14.00
CA GLY A 223 -4.17 2.44 12.93
C GLY A 223 -4.29 1.56 11.69
N ASP A 224 -3.96 0.27 11.81
CA ASP A 224 -3.96 -0.68 10.69
C ASP A 224 -5.36 -1.32 10.54
N ASN A 225 -6.32 -0.50 10.12
CA ASN A 225 -7.75 -0.85 10.20
C ASN A 225 -8.31 -1.54 8.95
N HIS A 226 -7.48 -2.25 8.17
CA HIS A 226 -7.87 -2.75 6.84
C HIS A 226 -7.83 -4.27 6.76
N HIS A 227 -8.27 -4.94 7.82
CA HIS A 227 -8.41 -6.39 7.80
C HIS A 227 -9.80 -6.79 7.32
N ASP A 228 -9.81 -7.60 6.27
CA ASP A 228 -11.01 -8.36 5.89
C ASP A 228 -11.38 -9.32 7.03
N ILE A 229 -12.66 -9.62 7.18
CA ILE A 229 -13.18 -10.60 8.13
C ILE A 229 -12.47 -11.95 7.92
N PHE A 230 -12.23 -12.34 6.67
CA PHE A 230 -11.49 -13.56 6.36
C PHE A 230 -10.04 -13.54 6.86
N GLU A 231 -9.35 -12.40 6.73
CA GLU A 231 -7.98 -12.25 7.22
C GLU A 231 -7.94 -12.32 8.76
N MET A 232 -8.90 -11.68 9.43
CA MET A 232 -9.03 -11.72 10.89
C MET A 232 -9.26 -13.15 11.41
N VAL A 233 -10.12 -13.92 10.74
CA VAL A 233 -10.37 -15.33 11.10
C VAL A 233 -9.13 -16.19 10.86
N ALA A 234 -8.42 -15.99 9.74
CA ALA A 234 -7.17 -16.71 9.45
C ALA A 234 -6.08 -16.41 10.50
N ILE A 235 -5.91 -15.13 10.87
CA ILE A 235 -4.97 -14.70 11.92
C ILE A 235 -5.33 -15.34 13.26
N PHE A 236 -6.62 -15.42 13.61
CA PHE A 236 -7.08 -16.09 14.82
C PHE A 236 -6.63 -17.55 14.87
N PHE A 237 -6.91 -18.34 13.83
CA PHE A 237 -6.51 -19.75 13.78
C PHE A 237 -4.99 -19.92 13.82
N LEU A 238 -4.25 -19.08 13.10
CA LEU A 238 -2.79 -19.15 13.05
C LEU A 238 -2.17 -18.80 14.42
N LEU A 239 -2.66 -17.76 15.10
CA LEU A 239 -2.24 -17.44 16.46
C LEU A 239 -2.63 -18.56 17.44
N TYR A 240 -3.82 -19.14 17.30
CA TYR A 240 -4.29 -20.19 18.19
C TYR A 240 -3.41 -21.44 18.08
N ILE A 241 -3.17 -21.93 16.86
CA ILE A 241 -2.35 -23.12 16.60
C ILE A 241 -0.89 -22.90 17.02
N SER A 242 -0.35 -21.70 16.83
CA SER A 242 1.06 -21.41 17.19
C SER A 242 1.26 -21.19 18.69
N THR A 243 0.36 -20.47 19.37
CA THR A 243 0.54 -20.11 20.78
C THR A 243 0.04 -21.16 21.76
N CYS A 244 -0.97 -21.96 21.40
CA CYS A 244 -1.48 -23.05 22.24
C CYS A 244 -0.38 -24.03 22.72
N PRO A 245 0.45 -24.64 21.84
CA PRO A 245 1.52 -25.54 22.29
C PRO A 245 2.57 -24.82 23.14
N LEU A 246 2.84 -23.54 22.89
CA LEU A 246 3.77 -22.74 23.69
C LEU A 246 3.24 -22.50 25.11
N PHE A 247 1.94 -22.27 25.26
CA PHE A 247 1.33 -22.15 26.59
C PHE A 247 1.34 -23.47 27.36
N PHE A 248 1.21 -24.63 26.68
CA PHE A 248 1.44 -25.92 27.32
C PHE A 248 2.85 -26.01 27.92
N ILE A 249 3.87 -25.58 27.18
CA ILE A 249 5.25 -25.53 27.67
C ILE A 249 5.35 -24.56 28.86
N ILE A 250 4.80 -23.36 28.76
CA ILE A 250 4.90 -22.34 29.82
C ILE A 250 4.16 -22.76 31.10
N VAL A 251 2.94 -23.27 31.01
CA VAL A 251 2.12 -23.57 32.20
C VAL A 251 2.55 -24.87 32.90
N PHE A 252 3.10 -25.84 32.16
CA PHE A 252 3.52 -27.13 32.71
C PHE A 252 5.02 -27.19 33.02
N LEU A 253 5.90 -26.69 32.15
CA LEU A 253 7.35 -26.74 32.37
C LEU A 253 7.89 -25.50 33.09
N ILE A 254 7.39 -24.31 32.77
CA ILE A 254 7.89 -23.07 33.39
C ILE A 254 7.17 -22.85 34.73
N ARG A 255 7.97 -22.69 35.79
CA ARG A 255 7.45 -22.44 37.14
C ARG A 255 6.98 -20.99 37.23
N LEU A 256 5.70 -20.75 36.91
CA LEU A 256 5.06 -19.45 37.07
C LEU A 256 5.13 -18.99 38.53
N SER A 257 5.64 -17.76 38.73
CA SER A 257 5.91 -17.21 40.04
C SER A 257 4.77 -16.34 40.55
N LYS A 258 4.18 -15.51 39.66
CA LYS A 258 3.05 -14.62 39.93
C LYS A 258 1.98 -14.79 38.85
N GLN A 259 0.73 -14.53 39.20
CA GLN A 259 -0.39 -14.57 38.23
C GLN A 259 -0.19 -13.58 37.09
N ILE A 260 0.44 -12.43 37.35
CA ILE A 260 0.71 -11.40 36.34
C ILE A 260 1.69 -11.88 35.26
N ASP A 261 2.53 -12.89 35.53
CA ASP A 261 3.45 -13.47 34.54
C ASP A 261 2.70 -14.00 33.33
N ILE A 262 1.52 -14.59 33.55
CA ILE A 262 0.66 -15.12 32.49
C ILE A 262 0.23 -14.01 31.52
N ILE A 263 -0.16 -12.85 32.05
CA ILE A 263 -0.54 -11.69 31.24
C ILE A 263 0.67 -11.17 30.46
N TRP A 264 1.83 -11.10 31.10
CA TRP A 264 3.06 -10.67 30.45
C TRP A 264 3.49 -11.60 29.31
N TYR A 265 3.36 -12.92 29.48
CA TYR A 265 3.57 -13.89 28.39
C TYR A 265 2.59 -13.68 27.24
N CYS A 266 1.30 -13.47 27.53
CA CYS A 266 0.30 -13.21 26.48
C CYS A 266 0.64 -11.96 25.66
N LEU A 267 0.96 -10.87 26.34
CA LEU A 267 1.33 -9.62 25.69
C LEU A 267 2.65 -9.75 24.91
N SER A 268 3.60 -10.56 25.41
CA SER A 268 4.86 -10.82 24.71
C SER A 268 4.64 -11.57 23.39
N PHE A 269 3.78 -12.59 23.39
CA PHE A 269 3.39 -13.29 22.15
C PHE A 269 2.64 -12.38 21.19
N ALA A 270 1.73 -11.55 21.69
CA ALA A 270 1.00 -10.59 20.87
C ALA A 270 1.96 -9.57 20.21
N LEU A 271 2.95 -9.06 20.96
CA LEU A 271 3.99 -8.17 20.44
C LEU A 271 4.86 -8.89 19.41
N ALA A 272 5.31 -10.11 19.68
CA ALA A 272 6.12 -10.89 18.75
C ALA A 272 5.41 -11.13 17.41
N PHE A 273 4.13 -11.46 17.48
CA PHE A 273 3.31 -11.62 16.29
C PHE A 273 3.15 -10.31 15.50
N ASN A 274 2.89 -9.19 16.19
CA ASN A 274 2.79 -7.88 15.53
C ASN A 274 4.11 -7.44 14.89
N VAL A 275 5.26 -7.73 15.53
CA VAL A 275 6.58 -7.47 14.94
C VAL A 275 6.77 -8.30 13.68
N TRP A 276 6.48 -9.61 13.73
CA TRP A 276 6.60 -10.49 12.57
C TRP A 276 5.74 -10.01 11.40
N LYS A 277 4.47 -9.67 11.67
CA LYS A 277 3.54 -9.13 10.67
C LYS A 277 4.05 -7.81 10.07
N ALA A 278 4.38 -6.84 10.92
CA ALA A 278 4.86 -5.53 10.48
C ALA A 278 6.16 -5.64 9.67
N TYR A 279 7.04 -6.57 10.03
CA TYR A 279 8.27 -6.85 9.28
C TYR A 279 7.99 -7.46 7.91
N GLY A 280 7.03 -8.40 7.80
CA GLY A 280 6.60 -8.95 6.53
C GLY A 280 6.05 -7.88 5.58
N GLU A 281 5.20 -6.99 6.09
CA GLU A 281 4.69 -5.83 5.33
C GLU A 281 5.81 -4.87 4.92
N PHE A 282 6.75 -4.58 5.82
CA PHE A 282 7.91 -3.74 5.53
C PHE A 282 8.77 -4.32 4.41
N LEU A 283 9.00 -5.64 4.40
CA LEU A 283 9.73 -6.31 3.33
C LEU A 283 9.00 -6.22 1.99
N MET A 284 7.68 -6.47 1.97
CA MET A 284 6.86 -6.32 0.75
C MET A 284 6.89 -4.88 0.22
N LEU A 285 6.90 -3.89 1.11
CA LEU A 285 7.05 -2.48 0.75
C LEU A 285 8.49 -2.09 0.38
N SER A 286 9.49 -2.93 0.60
CA SER A 286 10.90 -2.64 0.27
C SER A 286 11.37 -3.29 -1.03
N ILE A 287 10.60 -4.26 -1.56
CA ILE A 287 10.87 -4.98 -2.83
C ILE A 287 10.17 -4.28 -4.01
#